data_AF-A0A2M8NPB7-F1
#
_entry.id   AF-A0A2M8NPB7-F1
#
_cell.length_a   1.000
_cell.length_b   1.000
_cell.length_c   1.000
_cell.angle_alpha   90.00
_cell.angle_beta   90.00
_cell.angle_gamma   90.00
#
_symmetry.space_group_name_H-M   'P 1'
#
loop_
_entity.id
_entity.type
_entity.pdbx_description
1 polymer ?
#
loop_
_entity_poly.entity_id
_entity_poly.type
_entity_poly.pdbx_seq_one_letter_code
_entity_poly.pdbx_strand_id
1 'polypeptide(L)' 'IYSYKGLESSVVILTELDKAKDEVRDILIYVGISRAKNHVIVIGDLPPARR' A
#
# COMPACT_ATOMS: atom_id res chain seq x y z
N ILE A 1 -5.37 -6.67 -0.01
CA ILE A 1 -4.00 -6.99 0.46
C ILE A 1 -3.89 -8.39 1.06
N TYR A 2 -4.83 -8.84 1.89
CA TYR A 2 -4.79 -10.21 2.45
C TYR A 2 -4.79 -11.32 1.38
N SER A 3 -5.40 -11.09 0.22
CA SER A 3 -5.34 -11.96 -0.98
C SER A 3 -4.02 -11.89 -1.77
N TYR A 4 -3.09 -10.99 -1.42
CA TYR A 4 -1.78 -10.80 -2.07
C TYR A 4 -0.60 -11.35 -1.24
N LYS A 5 -0.88 -11.99 -0.10
CA LYS A 5 0.17 -12.55 0.77
C LYS A 5 0.84 -13.73 0.07
N GLY A 6 2.04 -13.50 -0.47
CA GLY A 6 2.85 -14.51 -1.18
C GLY A 6 2.98 -14.31 -2.69
N LEU A 7 2.37 -13.26 -3.26
CA LEU A 7 2.49 -12.92 -4.68
C LEU A 7 3.32 -11.63 -4.83
N GLU A 8 4.54 -11.76 -5.31
CA GLU A 8 5.39 -10.61 -5.69
C GLU A 8 5.08 -10.20 -7.12
N SER A 9 4.97 -8.89 -7.38
CA SER A 9 4.64 -8.34 -8.71
C SER A 9 5.71 -7.34 -9.15
N SER A 10 6.01 -7.27 -10.45
CA SER A 10 6.97 -6.27 -10.99
C SER A 10 6.50 -4.84 -10.73
N VAL A 11 5.18 -4.61 -10.79
CA VAL A 11 4.55 -3.32 -10.51
C VAL A 11 3.41 -3.54 -9.52
N VAL A 12 3.30 -2.67 -8.51
CA VAL A 12 2.15 -2.59 -7.60
C VAL A 12 1.53 -1.20 -7.70
N ILE A 13 0.20 -1.15 -7.78
CA ILE A 13 -0.57 0.10 -7.78
C ILE A 13 -1.36 0.17 -6.46
N LEU A 14 -1.12 1.21 -5.68
CA LEU A 14 -1.85 1.52 -4.46
C LEU A 14 -2.80 2.69 -4.73
N THR A 15 -4.06 2.54 -4.33
CA THR A 15 -5.12 3.52 -4.58
C THR A 15 -5.90 3.79 -3.30
N GLU A 16 -6.46 4.99 -3.18
CA GLU A 16 -7.38 5.35 -2.09
C GLU A 16 -6.78 5.13 -0.68
N LEU A 17 -5.50 5.49 -0.50
CA LEU A 17 -4.80 5.32 0.78
C LEU A 17 -5.39 6.18 1.91
N ASP A 18 -6.07 7.27 1.55
CA ASP A 18 -6.84 8.14 2.43
C ASP A 18 -8.03 7.43 3.10
N LYS A 19 -8.58 6.39 2.47
CA LYS A 19 -9.71 5.61 3.00
C LYS A 19 -9.29 4.44 3.90
N ALA A 20 -7.98 4.21 4.04
CA ALA A 20 -7.48 3.12 4.88
C ALA A 20 -7.73 3.40 6.36
N LYS A 21 -8.25 2.40 7.09
CA LYS A 21 -8.44 2.49 8.55
C LYS A 21 -7.11 2.71 9.26
N ASP A 22 -7.03 3.72 10.11
CA ASP A 22 -5.77 4.16 10.77
C ASP A 22 -5.03 3.06 11.52
N GLU A 23 -5.77 2.12 12.12
CA GLU A 23 -5.23 0.99 12.90
C GLU A 23 -4.38 0.03 12.06
N VAL A 24 -4.73 -0.14 10.77
CA VAL A 24 -4.08 -1.12 9.88
C VAL A 24 -3.40 -0.48 8.68
N ARG A 25 -3.57 0.84 8.50
CA ARG A 25 -3.09 1.60 7.36
C ARG A 25 -1.61 1.39 7.08
N ASP A 26 -0.76 1.58 8.09
CA ASP A 26 0.69 1.50 7.90
C ASP A 26 1.13 0.06 7.56
N ILE A 27 0.48 -0.94 8.14
CA ILE A 27 0.71 -2.35 7.82
C ILE A 27 0.30 -2.65 6.38
N LEU A 28 -0.86 -2.15 5.94
CA LEU A 28 -1.35 -2.33 4.58
C LEU A 28 -0.45 -1.65 3.55
N ILE A 29 0.00 -0.43 3.83
CA ILE A 29 0.95 0.30 2.98
C ILE A 29 2.29 -0.44 2.92
N TYR A 30 2.85 -0.82 4.06
CA TYR A 30 4.11 -1.56 4.12
C TYR A 30 4.04 -2.87 3.33
N VAL A 31 2.97 -3.65 3.53
CA VAL A 31 2.77 -4.90 2.79
C VAL A 31 2.57 -4.62 1.30
N GLY A 32 1.82 -3.59 0.92
CA GLY A 32 1.62 -3.23 -0.48
C GLY A 32 2.93 -2.85 -1.18
N ILE A 33 3.71 -1.97 -0.57
CA ILE A 33 5.00 -1.50 -1.09
C ILE A 33 6.00 -2.65 -1.20
N SER A 34 6.12 -3.48 -0.17
CA SER A 34 7.09 -4.60 -0.13
C SER A 34 6.82 -5.71 -1.16
N ARG A 35 5.67 -5.70 -1.85
CA ARG A 35 5.34 -6.67 -2.90
C ARG A 35 5.81 -6.22 -4.29
N ALA A 36 6.19 -4.96 -4.46
CA ALA A 36 6.71 -4.44 -5.71
C ALA A 36 8.19 -4.77 -5.86
N LYS A 37 8.55 -5.44 -6.96
CA LYS A 37 9.95 -5.73 -7.28
C LYS A 37 10.67 -4.54 -7.92
N ASN A 38 9.96 -3.77 -8.75
CA ASN A 38 10.58 -2.72 -9.56
C ASN A 38 9.93 -1.36 -9.32
N HIS A 39 8.59 -1.28 -9.37
CA HIS A 39 7.88 0.00 -9.27
C HIS A 39 6.66 -0.08 -8.36
N VAL A 40 6.47 0.97 -7.57
CA VAL A 40 5.23 1.26 -6.87
C VAL A 40 4.63 2.52 -7.48
N ILE A 41 3.35 2.47 -7.81
CA ILE A 41 2.56 3.62 -8.26
C ILE A 41 1.51 3.89 -7.19
N VAL A 42 1.45 5.12 -6.69
CA VAL A 42 0.44 5.56 -5.73
C VAL A 42 -0.48 6.56 -6.42
N ILE A 43 -1.78 6.32 -6.37
CA ILE A 43 -2.80 7.17 -7.00
C ILE A 43 -3.80 7.62 -5.92
N GLY A 44 -3.95 8.93 -5.78
CA GLY A 44 -4.84 9.57 -4.81
C GLY A 44 -4.07 10.34 -3.74
N ASP A 45 -4.78 10.71 -2.68
CA ASP A 45 -4.23 11.49 -1.59
C ASP A 45 -3.42 10.61 -0.62
N LEU A 46 -2.28 11.13 -0.19
CA LEU A 46 -1.50 10.49 0.85
C LEU A 46 -2.19 10.68 2.20
N PRO A 47 -2.19 9.65 3.07
CA PRO A 47 -2.74 9.80 4.40
C PRO A 47 -1.95 10.87 5.19
N PRO A 48 -2.62 11.58 6.11
CA PRO A 48 -1.97 12.62 6.89
C PRO A 48 -0.80 12.05 7.70
N ALA A 49 0.30 12.81 7.77
CA ALA A 49 1.46 12.48 8.57
C ALA A 49 1.03 12.31 10.04
N ARG A 50 1.40 11.19 10.66
CA ARG A 50 1.13 10.96 12.08
C ARG A 50 2.08 11.87 12.88
N ARG A 51 1.53 12.66 13.82
CA ARG A 51 2.30 13.46 14.78
C ARG A 51 2.96 12.58 15.83
#